data_AF-A0A8S0S0A7-F1
#
_entry.id   AF-A0A8S0S0A7-F1
#
_cell.length_a   1.000
_cell.length_b   1.000
_cell.length_c   1.000
_cell.angle_alpha   90.00
_cell.angle_beta   90.00
_cell.angle_gamma   90.00
#
_symmetry.space_group_name_H-M   'P 1'
#
loop_
_entity.id
_entity.type
_entity.pdbx_description
1 polymer ?
#
loop_
_entity_poly.entity_id
_entity_poly.type
_entity_poly.pdbx_seq_one_letter_code
_entity_poly.pdbx_strand_id
1 'polypeptide(L)' 'MEGMYLRYGMVVWSTGIGTRPVIMDFMKQIGRANRRTLATDEWLRVEGHDNIYALGDCTTIDRRRVMEDV' A
#
# COMPACT_ATOMS: atom_id res chain seq x y z
N MET A 1 29.88 -8.32 -10.96
CA MET A 1 29.38 -7.07 -10.38
C MET A 1 30.36 -6.67 -9.30
N GLU A 2 31.06 -5.57 -9.50
CA GLU A 2 31.95 -5.01 -8.49
C GLU A 2 31.07 -4.21 -7.50
N GLY A 3 31.07 -4.60 -6.23
CA GLY A 3 30.28 -3.93 -5.19
C GLY A 3 30.99 -2.68 -4.68
N MET A 4 30.24 -1.61 -4.41
CA MET A 4 30.77 -0.41 -3.76
C MET A 4 30.81 -0.64 -2.23
N TYR A 5 31.97 -0.44 -1.62
CA TYR A 5 32.15 -0.54 -0.17
C TYR A 5 32.26 0.85 0.46
N LEU A 6 31.46 1.12 1.48
CA LEU A 6 31.47 2.38 2.22
C LEU A 6 31.88 2.13 3.68
N ARG A 7 32.88 2.86 4.19
CA ARG A 7 33.26 2.81 5.62
C ARG A 7 32.33 3.69 6.44
N TYR A 8 31.79 3.15 7.54
CA TYR A 8 30.91 3.88 8.45
C TYR A 8 31.12 3.43 9.91
N GLY A 9 30.86 4.33 10.87
CA GLY A 9 30.81 3.99 12.29
C GLY A 9 29.41 3.57 12.76
N MET A 10 28.37 4.06 12.09
CA MET A 10 26.96 3.69 12.28
C MET A 10 26.18 3.96 10.99
N VAL A 11 25.18 3.13 10.69
CA VAL A 11 24.20 3.37 9.62
C VAL A 11 22.81 3.44 10.23
N VAL A 12 22.07 4.48 9.86
CA VAL A 12 20.65 4.62 10.18
C VAL A 12 19.87 4.48 8.89
N TRP A 13 18.91 3.56 8.87
CA TRP A 13 18.00 3.37 7.75
C TRP A 13 16.59 3.75 8.17
N SER A 14 16.11 4.90 7.70
CA SER A 14 14.81 5.49 8.10
C SER A 14 13.74 5.44 7.00
N THR A 15 13.93 4.59 5.98
CA THR A 15 13.03 4.49 4.82
C THR A 15 12.74 3.03 4.45
N GLY A 16 12.00 2.78 3.35
CA GLY A 16 11.77 1.41 2.85
C GLY A 16 10.50 0.74 3.38
N ILE A 17 9.39 1.48 3.39
CA ILE A 17 8.08 0.89 3.71
C ILE A 17 7.63 0.03 2.53
N GLY A 18 7.25 -1.21 2.83
CA GLY A 18 6.72 -2.17 1.87
C GLY A 18 5.47 -2.86 2.41
N THR A 19 4.68 -3.42 1.51
CA THR A 19 3.44 -4.13 1.82
C THR A 19 3.71 -5.34 2.70
N ARG A 20 2.99 -5.46 3.82
CA ARG A 20 3.12 -6.64 4.69
C ARG A 20 2.66 -7.91 3.96
N PRO A 21 3.29 -9.08 4.16
CA PRO A 21 2.92 -10.33 3.50
C PRO A 21 1.44 -10.70 3.61
N VAL A 22 0.84 -10.50 4.79
CA VAL A 22 -0.60 -10.75 5.01
C VAL A 22 -1.50 -9.93 4.09
N ILE A 23 -1.11 -8.69 3.79
CA ILE A 23 -1.86 -7.81 2.88
C ILE A 23 -1.66 -8.28 1.44
N MET A 24 -0.43 -8.66 1.06
CA MET A 24 -0.17 -9.21 -0.28
C MET A 24 -0.96 -10.49 -0.54
N ASP A 25 -1.04 -11.39 0.43
CA ASP A 25 -1.77 -12.65 0.28
C ASP A 25 -3.29 -12.43 0.27
N PHE A 26 -3.80 -11.51 1.10
CA PHE A 26 -5.20 -11.10 1.02
C PHE A 26 -5.53 -10.48 -0.34
N MET A 27 -4.68 -9.59 -0.87
CA MET A 27 -4.84 -8.98 -2.19
C MET A 27 -4.86 -10.03 -3.31
N LYS A 28 -4.08 -11.11 -3.21
CA LYS A 28 -4.15 -12.24 -4.15
C LYS A 28 -5.49 -12.97 -4.06
N GLN A 29 -5.98 -13.24 -2.85
CA GLN A 29 -7.26 -13.93 -2.64
C GLN A 29 -8.45 -13.15 -3.23
N ILE A 30 -8.42 -11.82 -3.15
CA ILE A 30 -9.50 -10.96 -3.69
C ILE A 30 -9.27 -10.53 -5.15
N GLY A 31 -8.28 -11.10 -5.85
CA GLY A 31 -8.00 -10.77 -7.26
C GLY A 31 -7.43 -9.36 -7.50
N ARG A 32 -6.81 -8.75 -6.49
CA ARG A 32 -6.24 -7.38 -6.52
C ARG A 32 -4.72 -7.34 -6.36
N ALA A 33 -4.01 -8.41 -6.73
CA ALA A 33 -2.55 -8.52 -6.59
C ALA A 33 -1.71 -7.50 -7.41
N ASN A 34 -2.32 -6.82 -8.40
CA ASN A 34 -1.62 -5.86 -9.27
C ASN A 34 -1.38 -4.48 -8.61
N ARG A 35 -1.71 -4.31 -7.33
CA ARG A 35 -1.51 -3.06 -6.59
C ARG A 35 -0.48 -3.26 -5.46
N ARG A 36 0.12 -2.16 -4.99
CA ARG A 36 1.00 -2.18 -3.81
C ARG A 36 0.21 -2.16 -2.49
N THR A 37 -1.01 -1.64 -2.50
CA THR A 37 -1.84 -1.40 -1.31
C THR A 37 -3.28 -1.78 -1.62
N LEU A 38 -4.09 -1.96 -0.58
CA LEU A 38 -5.53 -2.17 -0.71
C LEU A 38 -6.18 -0.91 -1.29
N ALA A 39 -6.98 -1.09 -2.34
CA ALA A 39 -7.83 -0.03 -2.85
C ALA A 39 -9.08 0.06 -1.97
N THR A 40 -9.43 1.28 -1.57
CA THR A 40 -10.65 1.57 -0.81
C THR A 40 -11.45 2.66 -1.50
N ASP A 41 -12.75 2.72 -1.23
CA ASP A 41 -13.58 3.87 -1.58
C ASP A 41 -13.42 5.03 -0.59
N GLU A 42 -14.16 6.11 -0.78
CA GLU A 42 -14.16 7.28 0.09
C GLU A 42 -14.67 7.01 1.52
N TRP A 43 -15.31 5.86 1.75
CA TRP A 43 -15.77 5.38 3.04
C TRP A 43 -14.82 4.35 3.67
N LEU A 44 -13.60 4.23 3.13
CA LEU A 44 -12.54 3.32 3.58
C LEU A 44 -12.86 1.83 3.41
N ARG A 45 -13.90 1.48 2.63
CA ARG A 45 -14.27 0.09 2.35
C ARG A 45 -13.38 -0.46 1.26
N VAL A 46 -12.85 -1.67 1.46
CA VAL A 46 -12.05 -2.36 0.45
C VAL A 46 -12.91 -2.59 -0.78
N GLU A 47 -12.38 -2.20 -1.94
CA GLU A 47 -13.13 -2.24 -3.19
C GLU A 47 -13.72 -3.64 -3.45
N GLY A 48 -15.03 -3.70 -3.69
CA GLY A 48 -15.77 -4.95 -3.89
C GLY A 48 -16.18 -5.70 -2.62
N HIS A 49 -16.00 -5.11 -1.42
CA HIS A 49 -16.35 -5.74 -0.14
C HIS A 49 -17.00 -4.73 0.82
N ASP A 50 -18.24 -4.97 1.24
CA ASP A 50 -19.00 -4.03 2.07
C ASP A 50 -18.65 -4.09 3.58
N ASN A 51 -17.99 -5.16 4.01
CA ASN A 51 -17.69 -5.45 5.41
C ASN A 51 -16.19 -5.50 5.73
N ILE A 52 -15.34 -5.04 4.81
CA ILE A 52 -13.89 -4.99 4.99
C ILE A 52 -13.43 -3.55 4.82
N TYR A 53 -12.68 -3.04 5.80
CA TYR A 53 -12.20 -1.67 5.84
C TYR A 53 -10.69 -1.64 5.95
N ALA A 54 -10.04 -0.64 5.36
CA ALA A 54 -8.60 -0.47 5.43
C ALA A 54 -8.22 1.02 5.52
N LEU A 55 -7.16 1.33 6.28
CA LEU A 55 -6.67 2.69 6.50
C LEU A 55 -5.17 2.67 6.83
N GLY A 56 -4.50 3.81 6.69
CA GLY A 56 -3.05 3.95 6.92
C GLY A 56 -2.21 3.39 5.78
N ASP A 57 -0.95 3.04 6.08
CA ASP A 57 0.09 2.69 5.09
C ASP A 57 -0.27 1.51 4.17
N CYS A 58 -1.21 0.66 4.56
CA CYS A 58 -1.64 -0.49 3.76
C CYS A 58 -2.67 -0.14 2.67
N THR A 59 -3.10 1.11 2.56
CA THR A 59 -4.31 1.49 1.82
C THR A 59 -4.09 2.66 0.87
N THR A 60 -4.85 2.71 -0.21
CA THR A 60 -5.02 3.88 -1.07
C THR A 60 -6.50 4.12 -1.31
N ILE A 61 -6.95 5.36 -1.15
CA ILE A 61 -8.34 5.77 -1.36
C ILE A 61 -8.51 6.12 -2.85
N ASP A 62 -9.33 5.36 -3.56
CA ASP A 62 -9.68 5.58 -4.96
C ASP A 62 -10.88 6.55 -5.02
N ARG A 63 -10.59 7.86 -5.04
CA ARG A 63 -11.64 8.88 -5.09
C ARG A 63 -12.27 8.93 -6.48
N ARG A 64 -13.51 8.47 -6.61
CA ARG A 64 -14.33 8.83 -7.77
C ARG A 64 -14.85 10.25 -7.58
N ARG A 65 -14.19 11.20 -8.27
CA ARG A 65 -14.58 12.60 -8.50
C ARG A 65 -14.47 13.56 -7.30
N VAL A 66 -13.32 14.22 -7.21
CA VAL A 66 -13.24 15.62 -6.72
C VAL A 66 -13.35 16.60 -7.91
N MET A 67 -13.51 16.11 -9.14
CA MET A 67 -13.53 16.93 -10.35
C MET A 67 -14.90 17.53 -10.70
N GLU A 68 -15.95 17.30 -9.88
CA GLU A 68 -17.29 17.87 -10.13
C GLU A 68 -17.74 18.91 -9.09
N ASP A 69 -16.99 19.10 -8.00
CA ASP A 69 -17.33 20.02 -6.91
C ASP A 69 -16.36 21.22 -6.79
N VAL A 70 -15.72 21.64 -7.88
CA VAL A 70 -14.98 22.92 -7.99
C VAL A 70 -15.54 23.76 -9.12
#